data_AF-A0A1B6IIV9-F1
#
_entry.id   AF-A0A1B6IIV9-F1
#
_cell.length_a   1.000
_cell.length_b   1.000
_cell.length_c   1.000
_cell.angle_alpha   90.00
_cell.angle_beta   90.00
_cell.angle_gamma   90.00
#
_symmetry.space_group_name_H-M   'P 1'
#
loop_
_entity.id
_entity.type
_entity.pdbx_description
1 polymer ?
#
loop_
_entity_poly.entity_id
_entity_poly.type
_entity_poly.pdbx_seq_one_letter_code
_entity_poly.pdbx_strand_id
1 'polypeptide(L)'
;TWPVLIQAAYQAQINLSASCMYSPIKDAKSYSIFGATVLEVELDILTGEHKCIRVDILEDAGKSLNQFVDIGQVEGAFIMGLGHWTSEELIYCPSTGRMLTNRTLKYDIPSSKDIPTDFRVYLLKNSDNPLGILRTKAVGEPPLCMSNSVMFALRQALRSARRDMGLPDCWLEIDAPFTGEKLFLFSDIDSGKYLL
;
A
#
# COMPACT_ATOMS: atom_id res chain seq x y z
N THR A 1 -1.91 -32.65 -34.55
CA THR A 1 -2.17 -31.29 -34.00
C THR A 1 -3.32 -31.38 -33.02
N TRP A 2 -3.54 -30.35 -32.18
CA TRP A 2 -4.66 -30.37 -31.22
C TRP A 2 -6.03 -30.67 -31.86
N PRO A 3 -6.38 -30.05 -33.01
CA PRO A 3 -7.65 -30.33 -33.70
C PRO A 3 -7.82 -31.80 -34.11
N VAL A 4 -6.76 -32.46 -34.59
CA VAL A 4 -6.82 -33.89 -34.99
C VAL A 4 -7.08 -34.79 -33.78
N LEU A 5 -6.50 -34.48 -32.63
CA LEU A 5 -6.70 -35.26 -31.39
C LEU A 5 -8.13 -35.09 -30.85
N ILE A 6 -8.65 -33.86 -30.87
CA ILE A 6 -10.04 -33.58 -30.46
C ILE A 6 -11.02 -34.34 -31.37
N GLN A 7 -10.79 -34.30 -32.68
CA GLN A 7 -11.61 -35.01 -33.66
C GLN A 7 -11.58 -36.53 -33.45
N ALA A 8 -10.39 -37.11 -33.21
CA ALA A 8 -10.25 -38.53 -32.92
C ALA A 8 -10.93 -38.94 -31.60
N ALA A 9 -10.80 -38.13 -30.55
CA ALA A 9 -11.47 -38.36 -29.27
C ALA A 9 -13.00 -38.30 -29.39
N TYR A 10 -13.53 -37.34 -30.17
CA TYR A 10 -14.95 -37.24 -30.46
C TYR A 10 -15.47 -38.46 -31.25
N GLN A 11 -14.74 -38.89 -32.29
CA GLN A 11 -15.07 -40.10 -33.05
C GLN A 11 -15.07 -41.35 -32.16
N ALA A 12 -14.16 -41.42 -31.18
CA ALA A 12 -14.10 -42.47 -30.18
C ALA A 12 -15.13 -42.30 -29.04
N GLN A 13 -16.05 -41.33 -29.12
CA GLN A 13 -17.07 -41.03 -28.10
C GLN A 13 -16.49 -40.77 -26.71
N ILE A 14 -15.28 -40.22 -26.63
CA ILE A 14 -14.64 -39.84 -25.38
C ILE A 14 -15.25 -38.52 -24.88
N ASN A 15 -15.65 -38.49 -23.62
CA ASN A 15 -16.14 -37.26 -22.98
C ASN A 15 -14.99 -36.24 -22.86
N LEU A 16 -15.19 -35.05 -23.44
CA LEU A 16 -14.25 -33.93 -23.42
C LEU A 16 -14.62 -32.85 -22.38
N SER A 17 -15.61 -33.11 -21.54
CA SER A 17 -15.98 -32.26 -20.40
C SER A 17 -15.35 -32.77 -19.12
N ALA A 18 -14.71 -31.87 -18.38
CA ALA A 18 -14.15 -32.14 -17.06
C ALA A 18 -14.47 -30.98 -16.11
N SER A 19 -14.74 -31.32 -14.86
CA SER A 19 -14.98 -30.36 -13.78
C SER A 19 -14.06 -30.67 -12.61
N CYS A 20 -13.42 -29.65 -12.04
CA CYS A 20 -12.67 -29.76 -10.79
C CYS A 20 -13.09 -28.68 -9.81
N MET A 21 -12.95 -28.94 -8.51
CA MET A 21 -13.19 -27.98 -7.44
C MET A 21 -11.99 -27.93 -6.52
N TYR A 22 -11.47 -26.72 -6.28
CA TYR A 22 -10.47 -26.45 -5.26
C TYR A 22 -11.17 -26.08 -3.95
N SER A 23 -10.80 -26.72 -2.84
CA SER A 23 -11.36 -26.44 -1.52
C SER A 23 -10.32 -25.76 -0.64
N PRO A 24 -10.50 -24.48 -0.26
CA PRO A 24 -9.56 -23.80 0.63
C PRO A 24 -9.35 -24.50 1.98
N ILE A 25 -10.35 -25.24 2.48
CA ILE A 25 -10.26 -25.94 3.77
C ILE A 25 -9.38 -27.19 3.70
N LYS A 26 -9.33 -27.85 2.54
CA LYS A 26 -8.62 -29.13 2.36
C LYS A 26 -7.30 -28.98 1.64
N ASP A 27 -7.27 -28.09 0.65
CA ASP A 27 -6.20 -28.02 -0.34
C ASP A 27 -5.28 -26.81 -0.10
N ALA A 28 -5.76 -25.76 0.58
CA ALA A 28 -4.92 -24.60 0.88
C ALA A 28 -3.95 -24.91 2.01
N LYS A 29 -2.68 -24.58 1.76
CA LYS A 29 -1.63 -24.57 2.76
C LYS A 29 -1.19 -23.14 3.00
N SER A 30 -1.16 -22.74 4.26
CA SER A 30 -0.71 -21.40 4.64
C SER A 30 0.78 -21.24 4.36
N TYR A 31 1.14 -20.06 3.87
CA TYR A 31 2.52 -19.62 3.68
C TYR A 31 2.62 -18.14 4.06
N SER A 32 3.82 -17.69 4.41
CA SER A 32 4.08 -16.29 4.71
C SER A 32 4.57 -15.55 3.47
N ILE A 33 4.15 -14.30 3.36
CA ILE A 33 4.66 -13.33 2.38
C ILE A 33 5.54 -12.36 3.16
N PHE A 34 6.72 -12.11 2.63
CA PHE A 34 7.69 -11.20 3.23
C PHE A 34 7.87 -10.00 2.31
N GLY A 35 8.12 -8.84 2.90
CA GLY A 35 8.42 -7.65 2.15
C GLY A 35 9.16 -6.63 3.00
N ALA A 36 9.81 -5.68 2.33
CA ALA A 36 10.48 -4.55 2.93
C ALA A 36 10.23 -3.30 2.09
N THR A 37 9.97 -2.18 2.77
CA THR A 37 9.82 -0.86 2.13
C THR A 37 10.80 0.13 2.73
N VAL A 38 11.41 0.90 1.86
CA VAL A 38 12.11 2.15 2.21
C VAL A 38 11.35 3.29 1.56
N LEU A 39 11.05 4.32 2.34
CA LEU A 39 10.27 5.47 1.89
C LEU A 39 10.88 6.76 2.41
N GLU A 40 10.92 7.76 1.54
CA GLU A 40 11.42 9.11 1.81
C GLU A 40 10.31 10.13 1.56
N VAL A 41 10.13 11.05 2.50
CA VAL A 41 9.16 12.15 2.43
C VAL A 41 9.84 13.49 2.61
N GLU A 42 9.27 14.50 1.96
CA GLU A 42 9.53 15.90 2.26
C GLU A 42 8.27 16.49 2.88
N LEU A 43 8.41 17.20 4.00
CA LEU A 43 7.32 17.81 4.74
C LEU A 43 7.53 19.33 4.78
N ASP A 44 6.57 20.08 4.25
CA ASP A 44 6.46 21.51 4.49
C ASP A 44 5.79 21.73 5.84
N ILE A 45 6.58 22.19 6.79
CA ILE A 45 6.16 22.40 8.18
C ILE A 45 5.25 23.62 8.35
N LEU A 46 5.26 24.58 7.42
CA LEU A 46 4.42 25.78 7.49
C LEU A 46 2.99 25.52 7.04
N THR A 47 2.78 24.52 6.18
CA THR A 47 1.47 24.16 5.62
C THR A 47 0.98 22.79 6.07
N GLY A 48 1.88 21.90 6.48
CA GLY A 48 1.61 20.49 6.73
C GLY A 48 1.53 19.64 5.46
N GLU A 49 1.71 20.23 4.27
CA GLU A 49 1.75 19.48 3.03
C GLU A 49 3.01 18.61 2.96
N HIS A 50 2.87 17.39 2.46
CA HIS A 50 4.00 16.49 2.29
C HIS A 50 4.02 15.89 0.89
N LYS A 51 5.20 15.44 0.46
CA LYS A 51 5.41 14.73 -0.79
C LYS A 51 6.18 13.45 -0.53
N CYS A 52 5.74 12.36 -1.16
CA CYS A 52 6.53 11.14 -1.24
C CYS A 52 7.59 11.32 -2.34
N ILE A 53 8.85 11.45 -1.93
CA ILE A 53 9.96 11.69 -2.86
C ILE A 53 10.33 10.38 -3.55
N ARG A 54 10.52 9.32 -2.75
CA ARG A 54 10.97 8.03 -3.24
C ARG A 54 10.42 6.89 -2.41
N VAL A 55 10.09 5.79 -3.08
CA VAL A 55 9.70 4.53 -2.46
C VAL A 55 10.40 3.37 -3.17
N ASP A 56 11.08 2.53 -2.39
CA ASP A 56 11.62 1.25 -2.83
C ASP A 56 10.91 0.12 -2.09
N ILE A 57 10.28 -0.78 -2.84
CA ILE A 57 9.57 -1.96 -2.33
C ILE A 57 10.26 -3.22 -2.82
N LEU A 58 10.54 -4.13 -1.89
CA LEU A 58 10.92 -5.50 -2.19
C LEU A 58 9.85 -6.44 -1.63
N GLU A 59 9.19 -7.22 -2.48
CA GLU A 59 8.16 -8.17 -2.07
C GLU A 59 8.46 -9.59 -2.54
N ASP A 60 8.21 -10.56 -1.67
CA ASP A 60 8.29 -11.98 -1.96
C ASP A 60 6.98 -12.49 -2.60
N ALA A 61 6.90 -12.40 -3.92
CA ALA A 61 5.83 -12.96 -4.75
C ALA A 61 6.00 -14.45 -5.09
N GLY A 62 7.03 -15.11 -4.54
CA GLY A 62 7.47 -16.42 -5.01
C GLY A 62 7.80 -16.44 -6.50
N LYS A 63 7.43 -17.53 -7.19
CA LYS A 63 7.54 -17.60 -8.65
C LYS A 63 6.32 -16.96 -9.30
N SER A 64 6.36 -15.64 -9.47
CA SER A 64 5.33 -14.84 -10.15
C SER A 64 4.82 -15.48 -11.45
N LEU A 65 3.49 -15.53 -11.63
CA LEU A 65 2.86 -15.99 -12.88
C LEU A 65 2.99 -14.94 -13.99
N ASN A 66 2.76 -13.69 -13.62
CA ASN A 66 2.86 -12.54 -14.51
C ASN A 66 3.40 -11.35 -13.72
N GLN A 67 4.67 -11.04 -13.94
CA GLN A 67 5.37 -10.00 -13.20
C GLN A 67 4.72 -8.63 -13.38
N PHE A 68 4.13 -8.32 -14.54
CA PHE A 68 3.48 -7.03 -14.78
C PHE A 68 2.20 -6.87 -13.96
N VAL A 69 1.42 -7.95 -13.83
CA VAL A 69 0.20 -7.93 -13.01
C VAL A 69 0.59 -7.83 -11.54
N ASP A 70 1.58 -8.61 -11.11
CA ASP A 70 1.99 -8.64 -9.72
C ASP A 70 2.56 -7.28 -9.29
N ILE A 71 3.43 -6.67 -10.10
CA ILE A 71 3.93 -5.30 -9.86
C ILE A 71 2.79 -4.30 -9.77
N GLY A 72 1.81 -4.34 -10.69
CA GLY A 72 0.65 -3.44 -10.64
C GLY A 72 -0.20 -3.63 -9.38
N GLN A 73 -0.30 -4.85 -8.84
CA GLN A 73 -0.94 -5.11 -7.55
C GLN A 73 -0.15 -4.47 -6.41
N VAL A 74 1.18 -4.61 -6.41
CA VAL A 74 2.04 -3.97 -5.40
C VAL A 74 1.87 -2.46 -5.38
N GLU A 75 1.95 -1.84 -6.55
CA GLU A 75 1.79 -0.39 -6.71
C GLU A 75 0.41 0.08 -6.24
N GLY A 76 -0.66 -0.59 -6.71
CA GLY A 76 -2.03 -0.23 -6.35
C GLY A 76 -2.30 -0.39 -4.85
N ALA A 77 -1.88 -1.50 -4.26
CA ALA A 77 -2.07 -1.78 -2.84
C ALA A 77 -1.26 -0.82 -1.96
N PHE A 78 -0.03 -0.49 -2.36
CA PHE A 78 0.78 0.47 -1.65
C PHE A 78 0.16 1.88 -1.67
N ILE A 79 -0.34 2.35 -2.82
CA ILE A 79 -0.99 3.66 -2.93
C ILE A 79 -2.32 3.70 -2.15
N MET A 80 -3.12 2.63 -2.17
CA MET A 80 -4.30 2.53 -1.29
C MET A 80 -3.92 2.66 0.19
N GLY A 81 -2.84 1.99 0.60
CA GLY A 81 -2.31 2.12 1.95
C GLY A 81 -1.76 3.52 2.26
N LEU A 82 -1.12 4.17 1.30
CA LEU A 82 -0.64 5.55 1.44
C LEU A 82 -1.81 6.48 1.77
N GLY A 83 -2.91 6.40 1.02
CA GLY A 83 -4.14 7.17 1.29
C GLY A 83 -4.70 6.89 2.68
N HIS A 84 -4.80 5.61 3.06
CA HIS A 84 -5.26 5.20 4.38
C HIS A 84 -4.46 5.85 5.53
N TRP A 85 -3.15 6.02 5.38
CA TRP A 85 -2.30 6.60 6.42
C TRP A 85 -2.19 8.12 6.36
N THR A 86 -2.51 8.80 5.26
CA THR A 86 -2.21 10.23 5.08
C THR A 86 -3.43 11.10 4.80
N SER A 87 -4.37 10.68 3.95
CA SER A 87 -5.44 11.56 3.44
C SER A 87 -6.85 11.06 3.71
N GLU A 88 -7.07 9.75 3.75
CA GLU A 88 -8.40 9.15 3.78
C GLU A 88 -9.01 9.19 5.20
N GLU A 89 -9.69 10.30 5.53
CA GLU A 89 -10.30 10.51 6.84
C GLU A 89 -11.84 10.34 6.84
N LEU A 90 -12.34 9.52 7.77
CA LEU A 90 -13.77 9.35 8.01
C LEU A 90 -14.24 10.26 9.14
N ILE A 91 -14.93 11.35 8.78
CA ILE A 91 -15.44 12.32 9.75
C ILE A 91 -16.93 12.07 9.97
N TYR A 92 -17.34 11.99 11.24
CA TYR A 92 -18.73 11.79 11.64
C TYR A 92 -19.24 12.99 12.46
N CYS A 93 -20.53 13.30 12.33
CA CYS A 93 -21.17 14.33 13.13
C CYS A 93 -21.28 13.87 14.59
N PRO A 94 -20.69 14.60 15.57
CA PRO A 94 -20.65 14.14 16.96
C PRO A 94 -22.03 13.94 17.60
N SER A 95 -23.02 14.75 17.20
CA SER A 95 -24.36 14.72 17.79
C SER A 95 -25.30 13.68 17.15
N THR A 96 -25.06 13.30 15.90
CA THR A 96 -25.99 12.43 15.14
C THR A 96 -25.37 11.12 14.68
N GLY A 97 -24.04 10.98 14.73
CA GLY A 97 -23.31 9.83 14.20
C GLY A 97 -23.29 9.75 12.66
N ARG A 98 -23.85 10.74 11.96
CA ARG A 98 -23.90 10.73 10.48
C ARG A 98 -22.53 11.01 9.88
N MET A 99 -22.11 10.20 8.90
CA MET A 99 -20.88 10.43 8.13
C MET A 99 -20.95 11.73 7.33
N LEU A 100 -19.95 12.59 7.51
CA LEU A 100 -19.80 13.90 6.86
C LEU A 100 -18.96 13.81 5.57
N THR A 101 -17.98 12.90 5.52
CA THR A 101 -17.13 12.62 4.35
C THR A 101 -17.75 11.57 3.43
N ASN A 102 -19.03 11.74 3.08
CA ASN A 102 -19.80 10.75 2.32
C ASN A 102 -19.80 10.95 0.80
N ARG A 103 -18.86 11.74 0.27
CA ARG A 103 -18.76 12.10 -1.15
C ARG A 103 -17.29 12.31 -1.53
N THR A 104 -16.97 12.09 -2.80
CA THR A 104 -15.61 12.22 -3.35
C THR A 104 -14.96 13.60 -3.17
N LEU A 105 -15.76 14.67 -3.04
CA LEU A 105 -15.22 16.02 -2.77
C LEU A 105 -14.81 16.25 -1.31
N LYS A 106 -15.13 15.31 -0.42
CA LYS A 106 -14.87 15.39 1.02
C LYS A 106 -14.07 14.21 1.54
N TYR A 107 -13.88 13.18 0.72
CA TYR A 107 -13.14 11.98 1.06
C TYR A 107 -12.02 11.87 0.03
N ASP A 108 -10.84 12.30 0.44
CA ASP A 108 -9.72 12.54 -0.45
C ASP A 108 -8.88 11.27 -0.58
N ILE A 109 -9.12 10.56 -1.68
CA ILE A 109 -8.30 9.43 -2.11
C ILE A 109 -7.00 9.95 -2.76
N PRO A 110 -5.91 9.16 -2.74
CA PRO A 110 -4.69 9.49 -3.45
C PRO A 110 -4.93 9.80 -4.93
N SER A 111 -4.38 10.92 -5.37
CA SER A 111 -4.39 11.40 -6.74
C SER A 111 -3.02 11.21 -7.40
N SER A 112 -2.91 11.56 -8.68
CA SER A 112 -1.64 11.49 -9.42
C SER A 112 -0.49 12.28 -8.79
N LYS A 113 -0.77 13.30 -7.95
CA LYS A 113 0.26 14.11 -7.29
C LYS A 113 0.79 13.48 -6.00
N ASP A 114 0.05 12.53 -5.46
CA ASP A 114 0.35 11.86 -4.19
C ASP A 114 1.22 10.61 -4.40
N ILE A 115 1.33 10.15 -5.66
CA ILE A 115 2.19 9.04 -6.06
C ILE A 115 3.67 9.44 -5.88
N PRO A 116 4.53 8.54 -5.36
CA PRO A 116 5.96 8.82 -5.22
C PRO A 116 6.61 9.26 -6.54
N THR A 117 7.49 10.26 -6.48
CA THR A 117 8.20 10.76 -7.67
C THR A 117 9.11 9.69 -8.27
N ASP A 118 9.78 8.92 -7.41
CA ASP A 118 10.59 7.75 -7.78
C ASP A 118 10.00 6.50 -7.11
N PHE A 119 9.25 5.70 -7.87
CA PHE A 119 8.57 4.52 -7.36
C PHE A 119 9.19 3.24 -7.95
N ARG A 120 9.84 2.44 -7.10
CA ARG A 120 10.59 1.24 -7.50
C ARG A 120 10.05 0.01 -6.80
N VAL A 121 9.59 -0.95 -7.60
CA VAL A 121 9.09 -2.23 -7.11
C VAL A 121 9.99 -3.37 -7.60
N TYR A 122 10.42 -4.19 -6.66
CA TYR A 122 11.26 -5.35 -6.90
C TYR A 122 10.56 -6.61 -6.36
N LEU A 123 10.49 -7.65 -7.19
CA LEU A 123 10.06 -8.96 -6.74
C LEU A 123 11.29 -9.78 -6.34
N LEU A 124 11.24 -10.40 -5.16
CA LEU A 124 12.34 -11.20 -4.63
C LEU A 124 12.66 -12.35 -5.59
N LYS A 125 13.94 -12.47 -5.96
CA LYS A 125 14.41 -13.55 -6.85
C LYS A 125 14.66 -14.83 -6.06
N ASN A 126 14.43 -15.97 -6.70
CA ASN A 126 14.72 -17.31 -6.16
C ASN A 126 13.95 -17.64 -4.86
N SER A 127 12.73 -17.13 -4.69
CA SER A 127 11.90 -17.33 -3.49
C SER A 127 10.76 -18.33 -3.69
N ASP A 128 11.04 -19.45 -4.35
CA ASP A 128 10.05 -20.48 -4.69
C ASP A 128 9.17 -20.89 -3.49
N ASN A 129 7.85 -20.89 -3.68
CA ASN A 129 6.89 -21.35 -2.68
C ASN A 129 6.42 -22.78 -2.99
N PRO A 130 6.94 -23.85 -2.37
CA PRO A 130 6.53 -25.22 -2.68
C PRO A 130 5.05 -25.52 -2.37
N LEU A 131 4.39 -24.66 -1.60
CA LEU A 131 2.99 -24.80 -1.20
C LEU A 131 2.02 -24.10 -2.18
N GLY A 132 2.51 -23.12 -2.94
CA GLY A 132 1.72 -22.34 -3.88
C GLY A 132 1.52 -23.06 -5.22
N ILE A 133 0.38 -22.78 -5.87
CA ILE A 133 0.14 -23.25 -7.24
C ILE A 133 1.23 -22.69 -8.14
N LEU A 134 1.90 -23.55 -8.92
CA LEU A 134 3.03 -23.15 -9.76
C LEU A 134 4.17 -22.41 -9.02
N ARG A 135 4.26 -22.60 -7.71
CA ARG A 135 5.22 -21.98 -6.78
C ARG A 135 5.05 -20.49 -6.52
N THR A 136 3.84 -19.96 -6.71
CA THR A 136 3.51 -18.54 -6.54
C THR A 136 3.20 -18.17 -5.09
N LYS A 137 3.16 -16.86 -4.81
CA LYS A 137 2.54 -16.28 -3.62
C LYS A 137 1.54 -15.20 -4.02
N ALA A 138 0.57 -14.91 -3.15
CA ALA A 138 -0.32 -13.77 -3.32
C ALA A 138 0.44 -12.45 -3.09
N VAL A 139 0.02 -11.38 -3.77
CA VAL A 139 0.70 -10.06 -3.76
C VAL A 139 -0.26 -8.88 -3.54
N GLY A 140 -1.58 -9.13 -3.42
CA GLY A 140 -2.58 -8.07 -3.40
C GLY A 140 -2.64 -7.28 -2.09
N GLU A 141 -2.67 -7.96 -0.95
CA GLU A 141 -2.84 -7.32 0.36
C GLU A 141 -1.54 -6.91 1.07
N PRO A 142 -0.42 -7.67 0.98
CA PRO A 142 0.78 -7.36 1.75
C PRO A 142 1.36 -5.95 1.54
N PRO A 143 1.39 -5.39 0.32
CA PRO A 143 1.97 -4.06 0.07
C PRO A 143 1.18 -2.92 0.71
N LEU A 144 -0.13 -3.11 0.92
CA LEU A 144 -0.95 -2.20 1.70
C LEU A 144 -0.43 -2.09 3.14
N CYS A 145 -0.05 -3.20 3.78
CA CYS A 145 0.51 -3.16 5.12
C CYS A 145 1.87 -2.44 5.16
N MET A 146 2.67 -2.56 4.11
CA MET A 146 4.00 -1.96 4.00
C MET A 146 3.98 -0.43 3.81
N SER A 147 2.84 0.13 3.44
CA SER A 147 2.63 1.58 3.37
C SER A 147 2.72 2.29 4.73
N ASN A 148 2.65 1.54 5.84
CA ASN A 148 2.83 2.09 7.19
C ASN A 148 4.18 2.82 7.39
N SER A 149 5.15 2.54 6.53
CA SER A 149 6.43 3.24 6.41
C SER A 149 6.27 4.77 6.32
N VAL A 150 5.20 5.28 5.68
CA VAL A 150 4.95 6.73 5.57
C VAL A 150 4.77 7.40 6.94
N MET A 151 4.10 6.73 7.89
CA MET A 151 3.90 7.28 9.23
C MET A 151 5.22 7.50 9.96
N PHE A 152 6.16 6.56 9.81
CA PHE A 152 7.47 6.65 10.43
C PHE A 152 8.32 7.74 9.78
N ALA A 153 8.28 7.86 8.46
CA ALA A 153 8.99 8.89 7.72
C ALA A 153 8.49 10.30 8.09
N LEU A 154 7.17 10.52 8.12
CA LEU A 154 6.57 11.79 8.52
C LEU A 154 6.88 12.15 9.97
N ARG A 155 6.80 11.19 10.90
CA ARG A 155 7.19 11.40 12.30
C ARG A 155 8.66 11.80 12.41
N GLN A 156 9.54 11.18 11.63
CA GLN A 156 10.96 11.51 11.63
C GLN A 156 11.21 12.92 11.07
N ALA A 157 10.51 13.32 10.00
CA ALA A 157 10.57 14.67 9.45
C ALA A 157 10.13 15.73 10.50
N LEU A 158 9.00 15.50 11.17
CA LEU A 158 8.52 16.35 12.26
C LEU A 158 9.52 16.45 13.42
N ARG A 159 10.06 15.33 13.87
CA ARG A 159 11.07 15.31 14.95
C ARG A 159 12.32 16.10 14.56
N SER A 160 12.76 16.00 13.30
CA SER A 160 13.88 16.80 12.79
C SER A 160 13.59 18.29 12.89
N ALA A 161 12.45 18.74 12.36
CA ALA A 161 12.06 20.15 12.41
C ALA A 161 11.93 20.67 13.85
N ARG A 162 11.30 19.90 14.75
CA ARG A 162 11.17 20.24 16.18
C ARG A 162 12.53 20.38 16.86
N ARG A 163 13.47 19.49 16.55
CA ARG A 163 14.84 19.54 17.08
C ARG A 163 15.57 20.82 16.65
N ASP A 164 15.41 21.25 15.41
CA ASP A 164 16.03 22.48 14.89
C ASP A 164 15.49 23.74 15.60
N MET A 165 14.26 23.68 16.12
CA MET A 165 13.66 24.73 16.94
C MET A 165 14.01 24.64 18.43
N GLY A 166 14.81 23.66 18.85
CA GLY A 166 15.17 23.44 20.25
C GLY A 166 14.05 22.84 21.10
N LEU A 167 13.00 22.28 20.48
CA LEU A 167 11.98 21.51 21.18
C LEU A 167 12.54 20.15 21.63
N PRO A 168 12.00 19.56 22.72
CA PRO A 168 12.47 18.27 23.21
C PRO A 168 12.25 17.16 22.16
N ASP A 169 13.26 16.32 21.99
CA ASP A 169 13.14 15.12 21.15
C ASP A 169 12.33 14.06 21.90
N CYS A 170 11.05 13.95 21.57
CA CYS A 170 10.12 13.01 22.16
C CYS A 170 9.32 12.24 21.10
N TRP A 171 8.66 11.19 21.55
CA TRP A 171 7.70 10.49 20.73
C TRP A 171 6.47 11.36 20.45
N LEU A 172 6.12 11.53 19.17
CA LEU A 172 4.93 12.25 18.75
C LEU A 172 3.76 11.26 18.58
N GLU A 173 2.80 11.33 19.50
CA GLU A 173 1.57 10.55 19.45
C GLU A 173 0.57 11.22 18.50
N ILE A 174 0.52 10.70 17.27
CA ILE A 174 -0.33 11.21 16.19
C ILE A 174 -1.21 10.04 15.74
N ASP A 175 -2.53 10.25 15.83
CA ASP A 175 -3.51 9.28 15.34
C ASP A 175 -3.61 9.36 13.81
N ALA A 176 -3.59 8.19 13.17
CA ALA A 176 -3.84 8.10 11.74
C ALA A 176 -5.27 8.58 11.39
N PRO A 177 -5.49 9.14 10.19
CA PRO A 177 -4.48 9.45 9.18
C PRO A 177 -3.64 10.69 9.55
N PHE A 178 -2.40 10.75 9.07
CA PHE A 178 -1.44 11.84 9.22
C PHE A 178 -1.76 12.97 8.24
N THR A 179 -2.93 13.59 8.43
CA THR A 179 -3.43 14.69 7.59
C THR A 179 -2.51 15.92 7.69
N GLY A 180 -2.55 16.77 6.67
CA GLY A 180 -1.77 18.02 6.67
C GLY A 180 -2.07 18.90 7.90
N GLU A 181 -3.33 18.97 8.32
CA GLU A 181 -3.73 19.68 9.55
C GLU A 181 -3.00 19.12 10.78
N LYS A 182 -3.00 17.79 10.97
CA LYS A 182 -2.30 17.17 12.11
C LYS A 182 -0.80 17.41 12.00
N LEU A 183 -0.19 17.23 10.83
CA LEU A 183 1.24 17.47 10.64
C LEU A 183 1.62 18.92 10.98
N PHE A 184 0.82 19.88 10.54
CA PHE A 184 1.00 21.30 10.88
C PHE A 184 0.87 21.54 12.39
N LEU A 185 -0.20 21.05 13.03
CA LEU A 185 -0.40 21.24 14.48
C LEU A 185 0.70 20.60 15.33
N PHE A 186 1.16 19.40 14.94
CA PHE A 186 2.24 18.70 15.63
C PHE A 186 3.64 19.24 15.33
N SER A 187 3.79 20.15 14.35
CA SER A 187 5.04 20.87 14.13
C SER A 187 5.39 21.83 15.27
N ASP A 188 4.36 22.35 15.99
CA ASP A 188 4.50 23.27 17.13
C ASP A 188 5.27 24.56 16.77
N ILE A 189 5.09 24.99 15.51
CA ILE A 189 5.72 26.19 14.95
C ILE A 189 4.92 27.43 15.33
N ASP A 190 5.64 28.44 15.81
CA ASP A 190 5.11 29.79 15.94
C ASP A 190 5.02 30.43 14.54
N SER A 191 3.83 30.32 13.93
CA SER A 191 3.56 30.88 12.59
C SER A 191 3.80 32.39 12.51
N GLY A 192 3.72 33.11 13.63
CA GLY A 192 4.01 34.54 13.71
C GLY A 192 5.47 34.91 13.43
N LYS A 193 6.41 33.96 13.51
CA LYS A 193 7.82 34.18 13.18
C LYS A 193 8.12 34.12 11.68
N TYR A 194 7.23 33.53 10.89
CA TYR A 194 7.44 33.24 9.48
C TYR A 194 6.47 33.96 8.55
N LEU A 195 5.43 34.58 9.09
CA LEU A 195 4.57 35.51 8.38
C LEU A 195 5.24 36.89 8.37
N LEU A 196 5.56 37.37 7.17
CA LEU A 196 6.11 38.71 6.90
C LEU A 196 5.11 39.82 7.23
#